data_AF-A0A957KEJ9-F1
#
_entry.id   AF-A0A957KEJ9-F1
#
_cell.length_a   1.000
_cell.length_b   1.000
_cell.length_c   1.000
_cell.angle_alpha   90.00
_cell.angle_beta   90.00
_cell.angle_gamma   90.00
#
_symmetry.space_group_name_H-M   'P 1'
#
loop_
_entity.id
_entity.type
_entity.pdbx_description
1 polymer ?
#
loop_
_entity_poly.entity_id
_entity_poly.type
_entity_poly.pdbx_seq_one_letter_code
_entity_poly.pdbx_strand_id
1 'polypeptide(L)' 'AMFFLMTGMHAFHVLTGLVFIALIWLNGRKGAYSAERHWGVEACAIYWHYVDLVWIFFYPALYLIGTAVH' A
#
# COMPACT_ATOMS: atom_id res chain seq x y z
N ALA A 1 14.82 16.12 -7.58
CA ALA A 1 14.93 15.68 -6.18
C ALA A 1 13.59 15.23 -5.61
N MET A 2 12.56 16.10 -5.60
CA MET A 2 11.25 15.81 -5.00
C MET A 2 10.55 14.57 -5.58
N PHE A 3 10.58 14.40 -6.91
CA PHE A 3 10.02 13.22 -7.60
C PHE A 3 10.60 11.90 -7.05
N PHE A 4 11.93 11.75 -7.05
CA PHE A 4 12.59 10.54 -6.55
C PHE A 4 12.34 10.29 -5.06
N LEU A 5 12.24 11.35 -4.25
CA LEU A 5 11.92 11.23 -2.84
C LEU A 5 10.48 10.71 -2.64
N MET A 6 9.50 11.30 -3.33
CA MET A 6 8.09 10.91 -3.22
C MET A 6 7.85 9.50 -3.77
N THR A 7 8.40 9.17 -4.94
CA THR A 7 8.30 7.83 -5.53
C THR A 7 9.05 6.80 -4.70
N GLY A 8 10.24 7.13 -4.19
CA GLY A 8 11.02 6.24 -3.32
C GLY A 8 10.32 5.94 -1.99
N MET A 9 9.76 6.97 -1.35
CA MET A 9 8.96 6.79 -0.13
C MET A 9 7.69 5.98 -0.40
N HIS A 10 7.02 6.18 -1.53
CA HIS A 10 5.88 5.36 -1.91
C HIS A 10 6.28 3.89 -2.12
N ALA A 11 7.36 3.62 -2.85
CA ALA A 11 7.87 2.27 -3.08
C ALA A 11 8.20 1.56 -1.75
N PHE A 12 8.77 2.27 -0.77
CA PHE A 12 8.98 1.75 0.57
C PHE A 12 7.67 1.28 1.23
N HIS A 13 6.61 2.10 1.18
CA HIS A 13 5.30 1.74 1.76
C HIS A 13 4.65 0.53 1.05
N VAL A 14 4.79 0.43 -0.27
CA VAL A 14 4.32 -0.73 -1.04
C VAL A 14 5.06 -1.99 -0.60
N LEU A 15 6.39 -1.94 -0.44
CA LEU A 15 7.19 -3.07 0.02
C LEU A 15 6.79 -3.51 1.43
N THR A 16 6.59 -2.57 2.37
CA THR A 16 6.12 -2.90 3.72
C THR A 16 4.71 -3.50 3.71
N GLY A 17 3.83 -3.02 2.83
CA GLY A 17 2.51 -3.60 2.64
C GLY A 17 2.57 -5.04 2.10
N LEU A 18 3.47 -5.33 1.16
CA LEU A 18 3.64 -6.69 0.62
C LEU A 18 4.12 -7.66 1.69
N VAL A 19 5.02 -7.20 2.57
CA VAL A 19 5.46 -7.97 3.74
C VAL A 19 4.29 -8.25 4.68
N PHE A 20 3.46 -7.24 4.98
CA PHE A 20 2.28 -7.44 5.83
C PHE A 20 1.32 -8.44 5.21
N ILE A 21 0.96 -8.30 3.93
CA ILE A 21 0.09 -9.26 3.23
C ILE A 21 0.67 -10.67 3.29
N ALA A 22 1.97 -10.84 3.05
CA ALA A 22 2.63 -12.14 3.13
C ALA A 22 2.54 -12.76 4.53
N LEU A 23 2.77 -11.97 5.59
CA LEU A 23 2.65 -12.41 6.97
C LEU A 23 1.21 -12.83 7.32
N ILE A 24 0.23 -12.05 6.89
CA ILE A 24 -1.20 -12.33 7.15
C ILE A 24 -1.60 -13.59 6.39
N TRP A 25 -1.16 -13.75 5.14
CA TRP A 25 -1.43 -14.94 4.35
C TRP A 25 -0.84 -16.20 5.01
N LEU A 26 0.42 -16.16 5.45
CA LEU A 26 1.07 -17.27 6.16
C LEU A 26 0.36 -17.61 7.47
N ASN A 27 -0.05 -16.60 8.25
CA ASN A 27 -0.79 -16.78 9.50
C ASN A 27 -2.20 -17.35 9.26
N GLY A 28 -2.87 -16.91 8.20
CA GLY A 28 -4.18 -17.43 7.81
C GLY A 28 -4.12 -18.92 7.46
N ARG A 29 -3.07 -19.36 6.76
CA ARG A 29 -2.86 -20.80 6.47
C ARG A 29 -2.59 -21.64 7.72
N LYS A 30 -2.11 -21.03 8.81
CA LYS A 30 -1.92 -21.67 10.11
C LYS A 30 -3.18 -21.63 10.99
N GLY A 31 -4.30 -21.10 10.49
CA GLY A 31 -5.54 -20.97 11.25
C GLY A 31 -5.50 -19.90 12.35
N ALA A 32 -4.60 -18.91 12.23
CA ALA A 32 -4.42 -17.89 13.27
C ALA A 32 -5.58 -16.87 13.36
N TYR A 33 -6.50 -16.88 12.40
CA TYR A 33 -7.62 -15.95 12.31
C TYR A 33 -8.97 -16.67 12.37
N SER A 34 -9.94 -16.04 13.02
CA SER A 34 -11.35 -16.44 13.08
C SER A 34 -12.23 -15.22 12.83
N ALA A 35 -13.54 -15.42 12.69
CA ALA A 35 -14.51 -14.32 12.53
C ALA A 35 -14.51 -13.32 13.71
N GLU A 36 -14.01 -13.72 14.88
CA GLU A 36 -13.90 -12.85 16.06
C GLU A 36 -12.47 -12.30 16.23
N ARG A 37 -11.48 -12.92 15.57
CA ARG A 37 -10.05 -12.63 15.71
C ARG A 37 -9.40 -12.41 14.35
N HIS A 38 -9.90 -11.42 13.59
CA HIS A 38 -9.37 -11.03 12.27
C HIS A 38 -8.79 -9.61 12.23
N TRP A 39 -8.63 -8.95 13.39
CA TRP A 39 -8.12 -7.57 13.46
C TRP A 39 -6.83 -7.35 12.66
N GLY A 40 -5.90 -8.31 12.69
CA GLY A 40 -4.66 -8.22 11.91
C GLY A 40 -4.91 -8.11 10.41
N VAL A 41 -5.88 -8.89 9.90
CA VAL A 41 -6.29 -8.86 8.48
C VAL A 41 -6.89 -7.50 8.13
N GLU A 42 -7.77 -6.99 8.99
CA GLU A 42 -8.42 -5.68 8.79
C GLU A 42 -7.41 -4.54 8.80
N ALA A 43 -6.48 -4.52 9.76
CA ALA A 43 -5.41 -3.54 9.82
C ALA A 43 -4.52 -3.56 8.57
N CYS A 44 -4.19 -4.75 8.05
CA CYS A 44 -3.45 -4.89 6.80
C CYS A 44 -4.24 -4.39 5.59
N ALA A 45 -5.54 -4.67 5.52
CA ALA A 45 -6.40 -4.18 4.45
C ALA A 45 -6.51 -2.65 4.46
N ILE A 46 -6.73 -2.05 5.63
CA ILE A 46 -6.76 -0.59 5.81
C ILE A 46 -5.43 0.04 5.39
N TYR A 47 -4.31 -0.53 5.83
CA TYR A 47 -2.98 -0.06 5.44
C TYR A 47 -2.78 -0.11 3.91
N TRP A 48 -3.14 -1.23 3.28
CA TRP A 48 -2.96 -1.42 1.84
C TRP A 48 -3.83 -0.45 1.03
N HIS A 49 -5.10 -0.30 1.40
CA HIS A 49 -6.01 0.64 0.76
C HIS A 49 -5.56 2.10 0.93
N TYR A 50 -5.01 2.47 2.09
CA TYR A 50 -4.44 3.80 2.28
C TYR A 50 -3.29 4.08 1.29
N VAL A 51 -2.37 3.12 1.13
CA VAL A 51 -1.24 3.25 0.18
C VAL A 51 -1.74 3.38 -1.26
N ASP A 52 -2.75 2.60 -1.64
CA ASP A 52 -3.38 2.65 -2.97
C ASP A 52 -4.07 4.00 -3.24
N LEU A 53 -4.85 4.50 -2.28
CA LEU A 53 -5.51 5.80 -2.38
C LEU A 53 -4.50 6.94 -2.58
N VAL A 54 -3.40 6.97 -1.82
CA VAL A 54 -2.34 7.98 -1.99
C VAL A 54 -1.74 7.91 -3.40
N TRP A 55 -1.54 6.70 -3.94
CA TRP A 55 -1.00 6.52 -5.28
C TRP A 55 -1.92 7.05 -6.38
N ILE A 56 -3.22 6.83 -6.24
CA ILE A 56 -4.23 7.33 -7.19
C ILE A 56 -4.18 8.85 -7.31
N PHE A 57 -3.82 9.58 -6.25
CA PHE A 57 -3.62 11.04 -6.32
C PHE A 57 -2.23 11.42 -6.84
N PHE A 58 -1.19 10.70 -6.43
CA PHE A 58 0.19 11.05 -6.76
C PHE A 58 0.55 10.74 -8.21
N TYR A 59 0.04 9.63 -8.77
CA TYR A 59 0.36 9.23 -10.14
C TYR A 59 -0.09 10.28 -11.18
N PRO A 60 -1.35 10.77 -11.19
CA PRO A 60 -1.74 11.86 -12.07
C PRO A 60 -0.96 13.15 -11.83
N ALA A 61 -0.73 13.51 -10.56
CA ALA A 61 -0.04 14.74 -10.21
C ALA A 61 1.41 14.76 -10.70
N LEU A 62 2.11 13.62 -10.65
CA LEU A 62 3.51 13.50 -11.06
C LEU A 62 3.67 13.21 -12.56
N TYR A 63 2.78 12.41 -13.15
CA TYR A 63 2.95 11.88 -14.51
C TYR A 63 1.98 12.45 -15.55
N LEU A 64 0.79 12.94 -15.18
CA LEU A 64 -0.21 13.42 -16.14
C LEU A 64 -0.28 14.95 -16.25
N ILE A 65 -0.13 15.68 -15.14
CA ILE A 65 -0.25 17.15 -15.14
C ILE A 65 0.91 17.83 -15.90
N GLY A 66 2.13 17.28 -15.81
CA GLY A 66 3.29 17.82 -16.53
C GLY A 66 3.31 17.53 -18.03
N THR A 67 2.63 16.48 -18.48
CA THR A 67 2.54 16.09 -19.90
C THR A 67 1.36 16.71 -20.62
N ALA A 68 0.33 17.18 -19.91
CA ALA A 68 -0.88 17.75 -20.50
C ALA A 68 -0.74 19.22 -20.95
N VAL A 69 0.38 19.89 -20.62
CA VAL A 69 0.63 21.31 -20.92
C VAL A 69 1.71 21.49 -22.02
N HIS A 70 2.15 20.40 -22.64
CA HIS A 70 2.95 20.39 -23.87
C HIS A 70 2.17 19.70 -25.00
#